data_AF-A0A6P0Q2F7-F1
#
_entry.id   AF-A0A6P0Q2F7-F1
#
_cell.length_a   1.000
_cell.length_b   1.000
_cell.length_c   1.000
_cell.angle_alpha   90.00
_cell.angle_beta   90.00
_cell.angle_gamma   90.00
#
_symmetry.space_group_name_H-M   'P 1'
#
loop_
_entity.id
_entity.type
_entity.pdbx_description
1 polymer ?
#
loop_
_entity_poly.entity_id
_entity_poly.type
_entity_poly.pdbx_seq_one_letter_code
_entity_poly.pdbx_strand_id
1 'polypeptide(L)'
;MLEVEKYYRILELEPGASQEEIHQGYLDLTWVWHPDRFSGNPRLQQKAHCKLQQINEAHAQLRSLQRTLGWKNRHPKPKPQKQSPLKNQYR
;
A
#
# COMPACT_ATOMS: atom_id res chain seq x y z
N MET A 1 3.05 -14.17 -16.75
CA MET A 1 1.79 -13.41 -16.61
C MET A 1 1.18 -13.50 -15.20
N LEU A 2 1.60 -14.43 -14.33
CA LEU A 2 1.02 -14.67 -13.00
C LEU A 2 1.43 -13.68 -11.89
N GLU A 3 2.50 -12.89 -12.08
CA GLU A 3 3.00 -11.98 -11.04
C GLU A 3 2.04 -10.82 -10.77
N VAL A 4 1.35 -10.33 -11.80
CA VAL A 4 0.44 -9.20 -11.67
C VAL A 4 -0.79 -9.57 -10.83
N GLU A 5 -1.39 -10.72 -11.11
CA GLU A 5 -2.53 -11.27 -10.36
C GLU A 5 -2.18 -11.50 -8.88
N LYS A 6 -0.95 -11.91 -8.60
CA LYS A 6 -0.46 -12.05 -7.22
C LYS A 6 -0.44 -10.70 -6.49
N TYR A 7 -0.01 -9.63 -7.16
CA TYR A 7 0.00 -8.29 -6.55
C TYR A 7 -1.42 -7.73 -6.35
N TYR A 8 -2.34 -7.99 -7.27
CA TYR A 8 -3.75 -7.66 -7.08
C TYR A 8 -4.34 -8.38 -5.86
N ARG A 9 -4.07 -9.68 -5.70
CA ARG A 9 -4.51 -10.43 -4.52
C ARG A 9 -3.91 -9.92 -3.20
N ILE A 10 -2.65 -9.45 -3.21
CA ILE A 10 -2.02 -8.87 -2.01
C ILE A 10 -2.73 -7.57 -1.60
N LEU A 11 -3.20 -6.80 -2.57
CA LEU A 11 -3.99 -5.58 -2.36
C LEU A 11 -5.48 -5.87 -2.15
N GLU A 12 -5.90 -7.14 -2.13
CA GLU A 12 -7.29 -7.57 -2.06
C GLU A 12 -8.16 -6.98 -3.17
N LEU A 13 -7.58 -6.86 -4.37
CA LEU A 13 -8.22 -6.32 -5.56
C LEU A 13 -8.39 -7.39 -6.64
N GLU A 14 -9.37 -7.16 -7.51
CA GLU A 14 -9.60 -8.00 -8.68
C GLU A 14 -8.53 -7.76 -9.76
N PRO A 15 -8.11 -8.82 -10.48
CA PRO A 15 -7.17 -8.67 -11.58
C PRO A 15 -7.78 -7.83 -12.70
N GLY A 16 -7.14 -6.71 -13.02
CA GLY A 16 -7.67 -5.71 -13.96
C GLY A 16 -8.27 -4.46 -13.30
N ALA A 17 -8.20 -4.36 -11.98
CA ALA A 17 -8.55 -3.14 -11.25
C ALA A 17 -7.78 -1.91 -11.76
N SER A 18 -8.46 -0.77 -11.75
CA SER A 18 -7.93 0.52 -12.21
C SER A 18 -6.86 1.07 -11.28
N GLN A 19 -6.04 2.02 -11.76
CA GLN A 19 -5.00 2.64 -10.92
C GLN A 19 -5.58 3.30 -9.65
N GLU A 20 -6.77 3.88 -9.75
CA GLU A 20 -7.48 4.45 -8.60
C GLU A 20 -7.85 3.37 -7.58
N GLU A 21 -8.35 2.22 -8.02
CA GLU A 21 -8.67 1.08 -7.14
C GLU A 21 -7.40 0.52 -6.48
N ILE A 22 -6.30 0.40 -7.23
CA ILE A 22 -4.98 0.04 -6.70
C ILE A 22 -4.54 1.00 -5.59
N HIS A 23 -4.72 2.30 -5.82
CA HIS A 23 -4.34 3.32 -4.85
C HIS A 23 -5.27 3.32 -3.63
N GLN A 24 -6.58 3.14 -3.82
CA GLN A 24 -7.54 3.04 -2.73
C GLN A 24 -7.27 1.80 -1.86
N GLY A 25 -7.11 0.61 -2.46
CA GLY A 25 -6.78 -0.62 -1.73
C GLY A 25 -5.45 -0.50 -0.96
N TYR A 26 -4.45 0.17 -1.55
CA TYR A 26 -3.20 0.48 -0.85
C TYR A 26 -3.43 1.35 0.39
N LEU A 27 -4.25 2.40 0.27
CA LEU A 27 -4.56 3.28 1.41
C LEU A 27 -5.31 2.49 2.48
N ASP A 28 -6.41 1.83 2.14
CA ASP A 28 -7.21 1.02 3.08
C ASP A 28 -6.34 0.02 3.85
N LEU A 29 -5.52 -0.76 3.15
CA LEU A 29 -4.65 -1.73 3.79
C LEU A 29 -3.56 -1.09 4.66
N THR A 30 -3.01 0.06 4.25
CA THR A 30 -2.05 0.80 5.07
C THR A 30 -2.68 1.31 6.37
N TRP A 31 -3.93 1.79 6.30
CA TRP A 31 -4.70 2.22 7.46
C TRP A 31 -5.04 1.04 8.38
N VAL A 32 -5.42 -0.12 7.82
CA VAL A 32 -5.71 -1.34 8.58
C VAL A 32 -4.47 -1.88 9.28
N TRP A 33 -3.35 -1.98 8.56
CA TRP A 33 -2.09 -2.56 9.03
C TRP A 33 -1.11 -1.55 9.63
N HIS A 34 -1.60 -0.38 10.09
CA HIS A 34 -0.71 0.60 10.71
C HIS A 34 -0.18 0.10 12.08
N PRO A 35 1.15 0.09 12.30
CA PRO A 35 1.75 -0.51 13.51
C PRO A 35 1.33 0.20 14.81
N ASP A 36 0.93 1.48 14.71
CA ASP A 36 0.42 2.26 15.84
C ASP A 36 -0.90 1.71 16.39
N ARG A 37 -1.75 1.12 15.52
CA ARG A 37 -3.01 0.47 15.95
C ARG A 37 -2.77 -0.78 16.80
N PHE A 38 -1.56 -1.32 16.75
CA PHE A 38 -1.16 -2.52 17.48
C PHE A 38 -0.14 -2.24 18.59
N SER A 39 -0.03 -0.98 19.05
CA SER A 39 0.92 -0.52 20.08
C SER A 39 0.96 -1.36 21.38
N GLY A 40 -0.12 -2.08 21.71
CA GLY A 40 -0.18 -3.00 22.86
C GLY A 40 0.14 -4.47 22.56
N ASN A 41 0.43 -4.84 21.31
CA ASN A 41 0.60 -6.24 20.89
C ASN A 41 1.81 -6.43 19.96
N PRO A 42 3.02 -6.72 20.50
CA PRO A 42 4.24 -6.82 19.70
C PRO A 42 4.16 -7.90 18.60
N ARG A 43 3.46 -9.02 18.85
CA ARG A 43 3.22 -10.06 17.83
C ARG A 43 2.39 -9.54 16.64
N LEU A 44 1.39 -8.68 16.90
CA LEU A 44 0.55 -8.10 15.86
C LEU A 44 1.28 -6.96 15.15
N GLN A 45 2.08 -6.16 15.85
CA GLN A 45 2.94 -5.15 15.23
C GLN A 45 3.89 -5.76 14.20
N GLN A 46 4.56 -6.87 14.52
CA GLN A 46 5.43 -7.54 13.56
C GLN A 46 4.66 -8.04 12.33
N LYS A 47 3.47 -8.62 12.54
CA LYS A 47 2.60 -9.04 11.42
C LYS A 47 2.16 -7.85 10.58
N ALA A 48 1.79 -6.75 11.21
CA ALA A 48 1.39 -5.51 10.55
C ALA A 48 2.53 -4.94 9.71
N HIS A 49 3.75 -4.89 10.27
CA HIS A 49 4.94 -4.47 9.52
C HIS A 49 5.19 -5.36 8.29
N CYS A 50 5.15 -6.68 8.47
CA CYS A 50 5.36 -7.63 7.38
C CYS A 50 4.28 -7.52 6.29
N LYS A 51 3.02 -7.26 6.68
CA LYS A 51 1.92 -7.01 5.74
C LYS A 51 2.11 -5.69 5.00
N LEU A 52 2.45 -4.62 5.71
CA LEU A 52 2.70 -3.30 5.12
C LEU A 52 3.84 -3.36 4.09
N GLN A 53 4.88 -4.15 4.37
CA GLN A 53 5.97 -4.39 3.43
C GLN A 53 5.49 -5.10 2.15
N GLN A 54 4.65 -6.13 2.27
CA GLN A 54 4.06 -6.81 1.11
C GLN A 54 3.16 -5.88 0.28
N ILE A 55 2.37 -5.03 0.94
CA ILE A 55 1.51 -4.02 0.29
C ILE A 55 2.35 -3.00 -0.49
N ASN A 56 3.43 -2.50 0.12
CA ASN A 56 4.37 -1.57 -0.52
C ASN A 56 5.03 -2.20 -1.75
N GLU A 57 5.48 -3.45 -1.64
CA GLU A 57 6.10 -4.18 -2.74
C GLU A 57 5.11 -4.39 -3.90
N ALA A 58 3.90 -4.86 -3.59
CA ALA A 58 2.86 -5.06 -4.59
C ALA A 58 2.51 -3.78 -5.35
N HIS A 59 2.32 -2.68 -4.63
CA HIS A 59 2.03 -1.39 -5.23
C HIS A 59 3.20 -0.85 -6.08
N ALA A 60 4.45 -1.03 -5.63
CA ALA A 60 5.63 -0.64 -6.40
C ALA A 60 5.74 -1.43 -7.71
N GLN A 61 5.47 -2.73 -7.67
CA GLN A 61 5.51 -3.61 -8.84
C GLN A 61 4.40 -3.29 -9.84
N LEU A 62 3.16 -3.09 -9.36
CA LEU A 62 2.04 -2.66 -10.20
C LEU A 62 2.32 -1.32 -10.88
N ARG A 63 2.90 -0.36 -10.15
CA ARG A 63 3.29 0.94 -10.71
C ARG A 63 4.42 0.81 -11.74
N SER A 64 5.40 -0.06 -11.50
CA SER A 64 6.48 -0.33 -12.45
C SER A 64 5.93 -0.97 -13.73
N LEU A 65 5.01 -1.92 -13.60
CA LEU A 65 4.35 -2.57 -14.72
C LEU A 65 3.52 -1.59 -15.55
N GLN A 66 2.77 -0.68 -14.90
CA GLN A 66 2.03 0.37 -15.62
C GLN A 66 2.96 1.26 -16.45
N ARG A 67 4.18 1.51 -15.96
CA ARG A 67 5.21 2.28 -16.67
C ARG A 67 5.82 1.49 -17.83
N THR A 68 6.01 0.18 -17.72
CA THR A 68 6.57 -0.65 -18.81
C THR A 68 5.55 -0.95 -19.90
N LEU A 69 4.26 -1.11 -19.56
CA LEU A 69 3.17 -1.33 -20.51
C LEU A 69 2.77 -0.08 -21.30
N GLY A 70 3.42 1.07 -21.08
CA GLY A 70 3.17 2.28 -21.83
C GLY A 70 1.73 2.80 -21.70
N TRP A 71 1.07 2.51 -20.57
CA TRP A 71 -0.25 3.04 -20.26
C TRP A 71 -0.16 4.57 -20.15
N LYS A 72 -0.39 5.24 -21.26
CA LYS A 72 -0.50 6.69 -21.34
C LYS A 72 -1.83 7.12 -20.72
N ASN A 73 -1.78 7.58 -19.48
CA ASN A 73 -2.54 8.74 -19.00
C ASN A 73 -1.84 9.22 -17.73
N ARG A 74 -1.06 10.32 -17.80
CA ARG A 74 -1.58 11.68 -17.56
C ARG A 74 -2.47 11.68 -16.32
N HIS A 75 -1.91 11.86 -15.13
CA HIS A 75 -2.39 12.73 -14.03
C HIS A 75 -1.39 12.66 -12.85
N PRO A 76 -1.25 13.76 -12.08
CA PRO A 76 -0.09 13.99 -11.23
C PRO A 76 -0.16 13.21 -9.92
N LYS A 77 1.03 12.86 -9.43
CA LYS A 77 1.30 12.19 -8.15
C LYS A 77 0.39 12.71 -7.01
N PRO A 78 -0.38 11.85 -6.30
CA PRO A 78 -0.71 12.18 -4.93
C PRO A 78 0.61 12.17 -4.14
N LYS A 79 0.81 13.28 -3.41
CA LYS A 79 2.03 13.64 -2.67
C LYS A 79 2.45 12.50 -1.74
N PRO A 80 3.75 12.34 -1.46
CA PRO A 80 4.19 11.42 -0.41
C PRO A 80 3.57 11.91 0.91
N GLN A 81 2.56 11.20 1.41
CA GLN A 81 2.13 11.31 2.80
C GLN A 81 3.25 10.71 3.63
N LYS A 82 4.20 11.60 3.95
CA LYS A 82 5.13 11.43 5.06
C LYS A 82 4.29 11.03 6.26
N GLN A 83 4.59 9.86 6.81
CA GLN A 83 4.11 9.45 8.13
C GLN A 83 4.36 10.63 9.08
N SER A 84 3.28 11.25 9.56
CA SER A 84 3.34 12.23 10.63
C SER A 84 3.89 11.52 11.86
N PRO A 85 5.01 11.94 12.46
CA PRO A 85 5.31 11.54 13.81
C PRO A 85 4.26 12.21 14.71
N LEU A 86 3.36 11.42 15.30
CA LEU A 86 2.56 11.86 16.43
C LEU A 86 3.53 12.17 17.58
N LYS A 87 3.99 13.42 17.64
CA LYS A 87 4.64 13.97 18.82
C LYS A 87 3.55 14.19 19.86
N ASN A 88 3.43 13.22 20.77
CA ASN A 88 2.86 13.45 22.09
C ASN A 88 3.66 14.59 22.76
N GLN A 89 3.04 15.76 22.88
CA GLN A 89 3.46 16.78 23.84
C GLN A 89 2.29 17.04 24.79
N TYR A 90 2.21 16.21 25.83
CA TYR A 90 1.60 16.59 27.09
C TYR A 90 2.74 16.88 28.07
N ARG A 91 3.07 18.15 28.25
CA ARG A 91 3.55 18.70 29.53
C ARG A 91 3.31 20.20 29.55
#